data_AF-A0A402AQK8-F1
#
_entry.id   AF-A0A402AQK8-F1
#
_cell.length_a   1.000
_cell.length_b   1.000
_cell.length_c   1.000
_cell.angle_alpha   90.00
_cell.angle_beta   90.00
_cell.angle_gamma   90.00
#
_symmetry.space_group_name_H-M   'P 1'
#
loop_
_entity.id
_entity.type
_entity.pdbx_description
1 polymer ?
#
loop_
_entity_poly.entity_id
_entity_poly.type
_entity_poly.pdbx_seq_one_letter_code
_entity_poly.pdbx_strand_id
1 'polypeptide(L)' 'MQNALVTLPDDIARLNILEHLQLYGNPLAEVPPPIQTSLVNCDIHI' A
#
# COMPACT_ATOMS: atom_id res chain seq x y z
N MET A 1 8.15 -4.26 -14.81
CA MET A 1 8.16 -2.79 -14.95
C MET A 1 8.41 -2.23 -13.56
N GLN A 2 9.34 -1.29 -13.41
CA GLN A 2 9.73 -0.75 -12.10
C GLN A 2 9.03 0.60 -11.94
N ASN A 3 8.20 0.73 -10.91
CA ASN A 3 7.55 2.00 -10.60
C ASN A 3 8.40 2.74 -9.57
N ALA A 4 8.32 4.07 -9.56
CA ALA A 4 9.14 4.91 -8.68
C ALA A 4 8.34 5.47 -7.49
N LEU A 5 7.32 4.74 -7.02
CA LEU A 5 6.60 5.15 -5.80
C LEU A 5 7.53 4.99 -4.60
N VAL A 6 7.87 6.11 -3.99
CA VAL A 6 8.70 6.16 -2.77
C VAL A 6 7.80 6.15 -1.52
N THR A 7 6.58 6.67 -1.64
CA THR A 7 5.59 6.76 -0.57
C THR A 7 4.21 6.39 -1.10
N LEU A 8 3.32 5.97 -0.20
CA LEU A 8 1.90 5.81 -0.49
C LEU A 8 1.12 6.96 0.16
N PRO A 9 0.08 7.47 -0.50
CA PRO A 9 -0.81 8.46 0.10
C PRO A 9 -1.67 7.81 1.19
N ASP A 10 -1.88 8.54 2.29
CA ASP A 10 -2.72 8.07 3.41
C ASP A 10 -4.18 7.83 3.00
N ASP A 11 -4.66 8.51 1.96
CA ASP A 11 -6.01 8.32 1.43
C ASP A 11 -6.29 6.90 0.90
N ILE A 12 -5.26 6.10 0.58
CA ILE A 12 -5.44 4.67 0.24
C ILE A 12 -6.09 3.90 1.41
N ALA A 13 -5.89 4.33 2.65
CA ALA A 13 -6.54 3.75 3.82
C ALA A 13 -8.08 3.85 3.78
N ARG A 14 -8.63 4.71 2.92
CA ARG A 14 -10.09 4.86 2.72
C ARG A 14 -10.66 3.81 1.77
N LEU A 15 -9.83 3.04 1.08
CA LEU A 15 -10.26 1.95 0.20
C LEU A 15 -10.58 0.69 1.02
N ASN A 16 -11.59 0.80 1.89
CA ASN A 16 -12.00 -0.22 2.84
C ASN A 16 -12.52 -1.54 2.22
N ILE A 17 -12.71 -1.58 0.91
CA ILE A 17 -13.06 -2.79 0.14
C ILE A 17 -11.88 -3.35 -0.67
N LEU A 18 -10.68 -2.77 -0.52
CA LEU A 18 -9.50 -3.21 -1.26
C LEU A 18 -8.99 -4.53 -0.68
N GLU A 19 -8.99 -5.57 -1.51
CA GLU A 19 -8.54 -6.93 -1.13
C GLU A 19 -7.09 -7.19 -1.49
N HIS A 20 -6.56 -6.54 -2.54
CA HIS A 20 -5.20 -6.77 -3.02
C HIS A 20 -4.50 -5.47 -3.40
N LEU A 21 -3.27 -5.29 -2.90
CA LEU A 21 -2.41 -4.15 -3.21
C LEU A 21 -1.01 -4.65 -3.63
N GLN A 22 -0.64 -4.38 -4.89
CA GLN A 22 0.64 -4.80 -5.47
C GLN A 22 1.58 -3.59 -5.55
N LEU A 23 2.66 -3.64 -4.79
CA LEU A 23 3.68 -2.60 -4.65
C LEU A 23 5.08 -3.08 -5.09
N TYR A 24 5.21 -4.33 -5.53
CA TYR A 24 6.47 -4.89 -5.97
C TYR A 24 7.17 -4.04 -7.03
N GLY A 25 8.50 -3.96 -6.91
CA GLY A 25 9.31 -3.16 -7.82
C GLY A 25 9.12 -1.66 -7.65
N ASN A 26 8.67 -1.19 -6.48
CA ASN A 26 8.74 0.20 -6.04
C ASN A 26 9.82 0.39 -4.97
N PRO A 27 10.52 1.53 -4.95
CA PRO A 27 11.45 1.89 -3.88
C PRO A 27 10.73 2.37 -2.61
N LEU A 28 9.64 1.71 -2.22
CA LEU A 28 8.90 2.01 -1.00
C LEU A 28 9.73 1.60 0.21
N ALA A 29 10.14 2.59 1.01
CA ALA A 29 10.91 2.34 2.22
C ALA A 29 10.06 1.66 3.31
N GLU A 30 8.80 2.07 3.43
CA GLU A 30 7.83 1.51 4.36
C GLU A 30 6.40 1.72 3.86
N VAL A 31 5.49 0.86 4.32
CA VAL A 31 4.05 1.07 4.14
C VAL A 31 3.55 1.97 5.28
N PRO A 32 2.86 3.10 5.01
CA PRO A 32 2.35 4.00 6.04
C PRO A 32 1.50 3.29 7.11
N PRO A 33 1.59 3.66 8.40
CA PRO A 33 0.78 3.09 9.48
C PRO A 33 -0.75 3.10 9.23
N PRO A 34 -1.35 4.14 8.59
CA PRO A 34 -2.78 4.15 8.28
C PRO A 34 -3.20 3.01 7.36
N ILE A 35 -2.34 2.61 6.42
CA ILE A 35 -2.59 1.50 5.50
C ILE A 35 -2.55 0.17 6.27
N GLN A 36 -1.56 -0.01 7.14
CA GLN A 36 -1.44 -1.21 7.96
C GLN A 36 -2.63 -1.40 8.92
N THR A 37 -3.22 -0.31 9.40
CA THR A 37 -4.33 -0.34 10.38
C THR A 37 -5.73 -0.32 9.77
N SER A 38 -5.90 0.28 8.59
CA SER A 38 -7.21 0.40 7.93
C SER A 38 -7.45 -0.69 6.88
N LEU A 39 -6.39 -1.14 6.20
CA LEU A 39 -6.45 -2.19 5.19
C LEU A 39 -6.04 -3.55 5.78
N VAL A 40 -6.57 -3.88 6.96
CA VAL A 40 -6.26 -5.14 7.68
C VAL A 40 -6.69 -6.41 6.92
N ASN A 41 -7.63 -6.28 5.99
CA ASN A 41 -8.12 -7.37 5.15
C ASN A 41 -7.52 -7.33 3.72
N CYS A 42 -6.55 -6.44 3.48
CA CYS A 42 -5.91 -6.30 2.18
C CYS A 42 -4.58 -7.07 2.16
N ASP A 43 -4.39 -7.91 1.15
CA ASP A 43 -3.12 -8.57 0.88
C ASP A 43 -2.17 -7.60 0.18
N ILE A 44 -1.24 -7.04 0.95
CA ILE A 44 -0.21 -6.12 0.47
C ILE A 44 1.04 -6.91 0.10
N HIS A 45 1.44 -6.79 -1.17
CA HIS A 45 2.65 -7.41 -1.71
C HIS A 45 3.65 -6.33 -2.11
N ILE A 46 4.77 -6.24 -1.40
CA ILE A 46 5.88 -5.30 -1.64
C ILE A 46 7.04 -5.90 -2.41
#